data_AF-A0A3B8L9D9-F1
#
_entry.id   AF-A0A3B8L9D9-F1
#
_cell.length_a   1.000
_cell.length_b   1.000
_cell.length_c   1.000
_cell.angle_alpha   90.00
_cell.angle_beta   90.00
_cell.angle_gamma   90.00
#
_symmetry.space_group_name_H-M   'P 1'
#
loop_
_entity.id
_entity.type
_entity.pdbx_description
1 polymer ?
#
loop_
_entity_poly.entity_id
_entity_poly.type
_entity_poly.pdbx_seq_one_letter_code
_entity_poly.pdbx_strand_id
1 'polypeptide(L)' 'MHIMITRQREQAVTLQQKLEASGWEVSLVPLVECVMLSPPGLEDTLAHFESFDGLLLTSANAVRAFY' A
#
# COMPACT_ATOMS: atom_id res chain seq x y z
N MET A 1 -24.33 -13.00 1.40
CA MET A 1 -23.07 -13.56 0.83
C MET A 1 -21.91 -12.96 1.62
N HIS A 2 -20.82 -13.71 1.79
CA HIS A 2 -19.69 -13.31 2.64
C HIS A 2 -18.43 -13.07 1.81
N ILE A 3 -17.71 -11.97 2.07
CA ILE A 3 -16.45 -11.62 1.42
C ILE A 3 -15.33 -11.54 2.45
N MET A 4 -14.19 -12.15 2.15
CA MET A 4 -12.97 -12.01 2.93
C MET A 4 -12.01 -11.04 2.23
N ILE A 5 -11.54 -10.02 2.95
CA ILE A 5 -10.51 -9.10 2.46
C ILE A 5 -9.18 -9.45 3.10
N THR A 6 -8.17 -9.72 2.27
CA THR A 6 -6.85 -10.18 2.72
C THR A 6 -5.77 -9.09 2.72
N ARG A 7 -6.12 -7.88 2.28
CA ARG A 7 -5.21 -6.73 2.27
C ARG A 7 -4.90 -6.24 3.70
N GLN A 8 -3.78 -5.54 3.83
CA GLN A 8 -3.42 -4.85 5.07
C GLN A 8 -4.58 -3.98 5.58
N ARG A 9 -4.80 -3.96 6.90
CA ARG A 9 -6.02 -3.44 7.52
C ARG A 9 -6.33 -2.01 7.12
N GLU A 10 -5.35 -1.11 7.18
CA GLU A 10 -5.51 0.32 6.88
C GLU A 10 -5.93 0.55 5.41
N GLN A 11 -5.55 -0.37 4.52
CA GLN A 11 -5.87 -0.31 3.09
C GLN A 11 -7.19 -0.98 2.74
N ALA A 12 -7.77 -1.74 3.68
CA ALA A 12 -8.98 -2.52 3.49
C ALA A 12 -10.25 -1.79 3.97
N VAL A 13 -10.12 -0.83 4.89
CA VAL A 13 -11.27 -0.15 5.55
C VAL A 13 -12.24 0.45 4.55
N THR A 14 -11.76 1.21 3.57
CA THR A 14 -12.65 1.85 2.59
C THR A 14 -13.40 0.84 1.73
N LEU A 15 -12.78 -0.30 1.40
CA LEU A 15 -13.43 -1.36 0.63
C LEU A 15 -14.47 -2.09 1.49
N GLN A 16 -14.13 -2.40 2.74
CA GLN A 16 -15.05 -2.98 3.72
C GLN A 16 -16.32 -2.14 3.83
N GLN A 17 -16.17 -0.84 4.12
CA GLN A 17 -17.31 0.07 4.29
C GLN A 17 -18.23 0.10 3.07
N LYS A 18 -17.66 0.10 1.86
CA LYS A 18 -18.45 0.08 0.61
C LYS A 18 -19.20 -1.23 0.42
N LEU A 19 -18.58 -2.36 0.77
CA LEU A 19 -19.20 -3.68 0.66
C LEU A 19 -20.32 -3.86 1.70
N GLU A 20 -20.07 -3.49 2.95
CA GLU A 20 -21.08 -3.52 4.02
C GLU A 20 -22.27 -2.61 3.70
N ALA A 21 -22.03 -1.40 3.20
CA ALA A 21 -23.09 -0.48 2.76
C ALA A 21 -23.92 -1.04 1.60
N SER A 22 -23.39 -1.99 0.83
CA SER A 22 -24.11 -2.70 -0.23
C SER A 22 -24.75 -4.02 0.21
N GLY A 23 -24.75 -4.33 1.52
CA GLY A 23 -25.42 -5.49 2.10
C GLY A 23 -24.59 -6.77 2.19
N TRP A 24 -23.27 -6.68 2.03
CA TRP A 24 -22.38 -7.83 2.18
C TRP A 24 -21.86 -7.96 3.61
N GLU A 25 -21.67 -9.19 4.05
CA GLU A 25 -20.90 -9.49 5.26
C GLU A 25 -19.41 -9.54 4.88
N VAL A 26 -18.57 -8.86 5.66
CA VAL A 26 -17.13 -8.74 5.35
C VAL A 26 -16.30 -9.19 6.54
N SER A 27 -15.33 -10.08 6.30
CA SER A 27 -14.25 -10.36 7.26
C SER A 27 -12.94 -9.74 6.79
N LEU A 28 -12.31 -8.96 7.66
CA LEU A 28 -10.93 -8.51 7.47
C LEU A 28 -9.98 -9.57 8.00
N VAL A 29 -9.20 -10.18 7.12
CA VAL A 29 -8.20 -11.20 7.46
C VAL A 29 -6.87 -10.77 6.82
N PRO A 30 -6.14 -9.80 7.40
CA PRO A 30 -4.89 -9.32 6.80
C PRO A 30 -3.87 -10.45 6.70
N LEU A 31 -3.49 -10.81 5.48
CA LEU A 31 -2.51 -11.88 5.21
C LEU A 31 -1.19 -11.35 4.65
N VAL A 32 -1.13 -10.05 4.36
CA VAL A 32 0.06 -9.38 3.83
C VAL A 32 0.29 -8.08 4.57
N GLU A 33 1.56 -7.78 4.80
CA GLU A 33 2.04 -6.54 5.42
C GLU A 33 3.08 -5.90 4.51
N CYS A 34 3.05 -4.58 4.40
CA CYS A 34 4.09 -3.81 3.73
C CYS A 34 4.98 -3.18 4.79
N VAL A 35 6.24 -3.62 4.85
CA VAL A 35 7.24 -3.07 5.74
C VAL A 35 8.19 -2.15 4.98
N MET A 36 8.61 -1.06 5.63
CA MET A 36 9.60 -0.16 5.05
C MET A 36 10.99 -0.80 5.14
N LEU A 37 11.76 -0.70 4.07
CA LEU A 37 13.14 -1.18 4.01
C LEU A 37 14.06 0.00 3.69
N SER A 38 15.27 -0.03 4.23
CA SER A 38 16.37 0.85 3.80
C SER A 38 17.42 -0.01 3.09
N PRO A 39 17.26 -0.26 1.77
CA PRO A 39 18.21 -1.07 1.03
C PRO A 39 19.54 -0.34 0.89
N PRO A 40 20.68 -1.07 0.86
CA PRO A 40 21.98 -0.47 0.64
C PRO A 40 22.02 0.39 -0.63
N GLY A 41 22.59 1.59 -0.53
CA GLY A 41 22.72 2.53 -1.66
C GLY A 41 21.48 3.39 -1.94
N LEU A 42 20.38 3.24 -1.17
CA LEU A 42 19.22 4.10 -1.32
C LEU A 42 19.55 5.57 -1.02
N GLU A 43 20.28 5.83 0.06
CA GLU A 43 20.68 7.20 0.44
C GLU A 43 21.51 7.87 -0.66
N ASP A 44 22.52 7.17 -1.20
CA ASP A 44 23.35 7.67 -2.30
C ASP A 44 22.53 7.93 -3.57
N THR A 45 21.58 7.04 -3.87
CA THR A 45 20.67 7.20 -5.03
C THR A 45 19.79 8.43 -4.86
N LEU A 46 19.25 8.65 -3.66
CA LEU A 46 18.43 9.81 -3.34
C LEU A 46 19.26 11.11 -3.29
N ALA A 47 20.54 11.04 -2.91
CA ALA A 47 21.45 12.17 -2.90
C ALA A 47 21.79 12.69 -4.32
N HIS A 48 21.65 11.84 -5.34
CA HIS A 48 21.85 12.19 -6.76
C HIS A 48 20.54 12.07 -7.55
N PHE A 49 19.40 12.33 -6.91
CA PHE A 49 18.09 12.15 -7.51
C PHE A 49 17.88 12.98 -8.78
N GLU A 50 18.55 14.13 -8.89
CA GLU A 50 18.57 15.01 -10.05
C GLU A 50 19.23 14.41 -11.30
N SER A 51 19.97 13.30 -11.15
CA SER A 51 20.57 12.59 -12.28
C SER A 51 19.56 11.73 -13.06
N PHE A 52 18.35 11.53 -12.53
CA PHE A 52 17.28 10.78 -13.18
C PHE A 52 16.28 11.72 -13.85
N ASP A 53 15.85 11.38 -15.08
CA ASP A 53 14.84 12.15 -15.81
C ASP A 53 13.42 12.05 -15.21
N GLY A 54 13.20 11.09 -14.30
CA GLY A 54 11.90 10.92 -13.66
C GLY A 54 11.86 9.78 -12.65
N LEU A 55 10.75 9.74 -11.90
CA LEU A 55 10.44 8.75 -10.87
C LEU A 55 9.13 8.03 -11.19
N LEU A 56 9.15 6.70 -11.16
CA LEU A 56 7.97 5.86 -11.32
C LEU A 56 7.58 5.21 -10.00
N LEU A 57 6.38 5.53 -9.51
CA LEU A 57 5.78 4.91 -8.34
C LEU A 57 4.65 3.97 -8.78
N THR A 58 4.85 2.66 -8.62
CA THR A 58 3.94 1.62 -9.16
C THR A 58 2.88 1.16 -8.17
N SER A 59 2.87 1.68 -6.94
CA SER A 59 1.90 1.28 -5.93
C SER A 59 1.56 2.43 -4.98
N ALA A 60 0.39 2.34 -4.36
CA ALA A 60 0.00 3.26 -3.29
C ALA A 60 0.94 3.19 -2.08
N ASN A 61 1.64 2.07 -1.85
CA ASN A 61 2.67 1.95 -0.82
C ASN A 61 3.89 2.82 -1.16
N ALA A 62 4.34 2.80 -2.43
CA ALA A 62 5.47 3.61 -2.87
C ALA A 62 5.18 5.11 -2.75
N VAL A 63 3.96 5.53 -3.10
CA VAL A 63 3.50 6.91 -2.88
C VAL A 63 3.53 7.28 -1.40
N ARG A 64 2.98 6.45 -0.51
CA ARG A 64 2.98 6.69 0.94
C ARG A 64 4.36 6.68 1.59
N ALA A 65 5.32 5.96 1.00
CA ALA A 65 6.69 5.94 1.51
C ALA A 65 7.49 7.18 1.05
N PHE A 66 7.08 7.81 -0.05
CA PHE A 66 7.77 8.95 -0.65
C PHE A 66 7.26 10.31 -0.13
N TYR A 67 5.96 10.41 0.20
CA TYR A 67 5.30 11.61 0.77
C TYR A 67 5.07 11.47 2.28
#